data_AF-A0A2G6GLS2-F1
#
_entry.id   AF-A0A2G6GLS2-F1
#
_cell.length_a   1.000
_cell.length_b   1.000
_cell.length_c   1.000
_cell.angle_alpha   90.00
_cell.angle_beta   90.00
_cell.angle_gamma   90.00
#
_symmetry.space_group_name_H-M   'P 1'
#
loop_
_entity.id
_entity.type
_entity.pdbx_description
1 polymer ?
#
loop_
_entity_poly.entity_id
_entity_poly.type
_entity_poly.pdbx_seq_one_letter_code
_entity_poly.pdbx_strand_id
1 'polypeptide(L)'
;MHEILATATNYILNIVGDMGYIGIFVMMVIESSFFPFPSEIAMIPAGFLASVGKMNFSIALISGTLGAIVGASINYFLGKNLGGPIIKKLIKNYGKYIFISEEHYNKSEIYFQKHGGITTFLARFIPAVRQLISIPAGIFKMNFIKFTLYTGTGAFFWNLILMIIGYIAGENKDLIKEYSYYALLGILLIAIIIGSIYYFKNKTKSKQRTIFIGDVQGCYNELKDLLKKIDIKENDKVYFVGDLINKGPKSYKVLKFVYKNRKRFKSIVGNHEINFLRYLDGKGCKEHNKKEFEYLKEKLNKKPEILQFLREMPRYIIEDNFIMVHAGIYPNKKIQDHSIDEITKVRDINGKPWYEFYEGTKKIIYGHRAIDGIRIRKNTIGLDTGCVYGKSLTAYILETGEIYTQQAEEIYVNVYNKYENKKSKKL
;
A
#
# COMPACT_ATOMS: atom_id res chain seq x y z
N MET A 1 5.71 52.09 5.79
CA MET A 1 5.81 50.72 5.25
C MET A 1 6.11 50.71 3.75
N HIS A 2 5.39 51.48 2.92
CA HIS A 2 5.67 51.64 1.48
C HIS A 2 7.05 52.24 1.17
N GLU A 3 7.52 53.24 1.92
CA GLU A 3 8.87 53.81 1.75
C GLU A 3 9.96 52.79 2.12
N ILE A 4 9.83 52.08 3.24
CA ILE A 4 10.81 51.04 3.65
C ILE A 4 10.92 49.95 2.58
N LEU A 5 9.79 49.54 2.00
CA LEU A 5 9.77 48.54 0.93
C LEU A 5 10.39 49.09 -0.37
N ALA A 6 10.16 50.35 -0.71
CA ALA A 6 10.72 51.01 -1.88
C ALA A 6 12.25 51.21 -1.75
N THR A 7 12.72 51.65 -0.57
CA THR A 7 14.15 51.80 -0.26
C THR A 7 14.85 50.44 -0.26
N ALA A 8 14.23 49.40 0.31
CA ALA A 8 14.74 48.03 0.24
C ALA A 8 14.79 47.51 -1.22
N THR A 9 13.76 47.80 -2.03
CA THR A 9 13.73 47.39 -3.44
C THR A 9 14.84 48.08 -4.23
N ASN A 10 15.04 49.39 -4.07
CA ASN A 10 16.11 50.13 -4.74
C ASN A 10 17.51 49.68 -4.27
N TYR A 11 17.68 49.42 -2.98
CA TYR A 11 18.93 48.89 -2.43
C TYR A 11 19.23 47.49 -2.98
N ILE A 12 18.20 46.64 -3.13
CA ILE A 12 18.34 45.32 -3.72
C ILE A 12 18.63 45.41 -5.22
N LEU A 13 17.97 46.29 -5.97
CA LEU A 13 18.29 46.54 -7.38
C LEU A 13 19.75 46.97 -7.58
N ASN A 14 20.27 47.83 -6.70
CA ASN A 14 21.68 48.23 -6.71
C ASN A 14 22.59 47.05 -6.35
N ILE A 15 22.25 46.24 -5.33
CA ILE A 15 23.00 45.02 -4.99
C ILE A 15 22.99 44.00 -6.14
N VAL A 16 21.85 43.75 -6.79
CA VAL A 16 21.76 42.80 -7.92
C VAL A 16 22.56 43.32 -9.11
N GLY A 17 22.47 44.63 -9.38
CA GLY A 17 23.21 45.30 -10.45
C GLY A 17 24.72 45.27 -10.23
N ASP A 18 25.17 45.56 -9.01
CA ASP A 18 26.59 45.68 -8.66
C ASP A 18 27.26 44.33 -8.38
N MET A 19 26.54 43.37 -7.79
CA MET A 19 27.07 42.03 -7.49
C MET A 19 26.87 41.02 -8.63
N GLY A 20 26.11 41.38 -9.66
CA GLY A 20 25.86 40.55 -10.85
C GLY A 20 25.41 39.12 -10.51
N TYR A 21 25.97 38.13 -11.20
CA TYR A 21 25.60 36.72 -11.04
C TYR A 21 25.86 36.16 -9.63
N ILE A 22 26.88 36.68 -8.92
CA ILE A 22 27.21 36.26 -7.56
C ILE A 22 26.14 36.78 -6.59
N GLY A 23 25.67 38.00 -6.79
CA GLY A 23 24.55 38.57 -6.04
C GLY A 23 23.30 37.70 -6.14
N ILE A 24 22.93 37.32 -7.37
CA ILE A 24 21.80 36.42 -7.63
C ILE A 24 21.96 35.10 -6.87
N PHE A 25 23.14 34.47 -6.96
CA PHE A 25 23.41 33.23 -6.25
C PHE A 25 23.22 33.40 -4.73
N VAL A 26 23.83 34.41 -4.12
CA VAL A 26 23.76 34.65 -2.66
C VAL A 26 22.34 34.94 -2.20
N MET A 27 21.60 35.79 -2.92
CA MET A 27 20.19 36.06 -2.57
C MET A 27 19.33 34.82 -2.65
N MET A 28 19.54 33.96 -3.65
CA MET A 28 18.79 32.71 -3.77
C MET A 28 19.19 31.67 -2.71
N VAL A 29 20.45 31.67 -2.24
CA VAL A 29 20.86 30.89 -1.06
C VAL A 29 20.08 31.35 0.17
N ILE A 30 20.02 32.66 0.42
CA ILE A 30 19.31 33.22 1.57
C ILE A 30 17.81 32.89 1.48
N GLU A 31 17.20 33.14 0.32
CA GLU A 31 15.77 32.89 0.09
C GLU A 31 15.36 31.44 0.32
N SER A 32 16.14 30.49 -0.20
CA SER A 32 15.83 29.07 -0.10
C SER A 32 16.32 28.43 1.20
N SER A 33 16.94 29.22 2.08
CA SER A 33 17.31 28.83 3.45
C SER A 33 16.14 29.04 4.42
N PHE A 34 16.40 29.15 5.72
CA PHE A 34 15.36 29.36 6.73
C PHE A 34 14.88 30.81 6.81
N PHE A 35 15.52 31.74 6.11
CA PHE A 35 15.11 33.14 6.01
C PHE A 35 14.08 33.30 4.87
N PRO A 36 12.79 33.53 5.19
CA PRO A 36 11.77 33.66 4.16
C PRO A 36 11.95 34.99 3.42
N PHE A 37 12.38 34.92 2.17
CA PHE A 37 12.45 36.07 1.27
C PHE A 37 11.76 35.76 -0.07
N PRO A 38 11.12 36.72 -0.76
CA PRO A 38 10.56 36.48 -2.09
C PRO A 38 11.65 36.33 -3.17
N SER A 39 11.70 35.21 -3.90
CA SER A 39 12.64 35.02 -5.03
C SER A 39 12.33 35.95 -6.21
N GLU A 40 11.13 36.50 -6.25
CA GLU A 40 10.65 37.56 -7.14
C GLU A 40 11.58 38.78 -7.12
N ILE A 41 12.17 39.07 -5.96
CA ILE A 41 13.03 40.24 -5.75
C ILE A 41 14.40 40.07 -6.41
N ALA A 42 14.88 38.85 -6.61
CA ALA A 42 16.14 38.59 -7.30
C ALA A 42 15.93 38.29 -8.78
N MET A 43 14.99 37.39 -9.10
CA MET A 43 14.89 36.81 -10.44
C MET A 43 14.14 37.72 -11.44
N ILE A 44 13.15 38.51 -11.01
CA ILE A 44 12.43 39.43 -11.90
C ILE A 44 13.38 40.57 -12.36
N PRO A 45 14.12 41.26 -11.47
CA PRO A 45 15.11 42.24 -11.91
C PRO A 45 16.22 41.64 -12.78
N ALA A 46 16.66 40.41 -12.48
CA ALA A 46 17.64 39.73 -13.32
C ALA A 46 17.13 39.48 -14.75
N GLY A 47 15.84 39.14 -14.90
CA GLY A 47 15.16 39.03 -16.19
C GLY A 47 15.13 40.36 -16.95
N PHE A 48 14.80 41.45 -16.27
CA PHE A 48 14.82 42.79 -16.86
C PHE A 48 16.23 43.23 -17.29
N LEU A 49 17.23 43.05 -16.43
CA LEU A 49 18.63 43.37 -16.78
C LEU A 49 19.12 42.55 -17.97
N ALA A 50 18.60 41.33 -18.15
CA ALA A 50 18.88 40.53 -19.33
C ALA A 50 18.18 41.04 -20.60
N SER A 51 16.98 41.64 -20.52
CA SER A 51 16.30 42.21 -21.69
C SER A 51 16.96 43.47 -22.21
N VAL A 52 17.59 44.26 -21.33
CA VAL A 52 18.39 45.45 -21.70
C VAL A 52 19.86 45.12 -22.00
N GLY A 53 20.23 43.84 -22.07
CA GLY A 53 21.58 43.40 -22.45
C GLY A 53 22.68 43.60 -21.38
N LYS A 54 22.32 43.99 -20.15
CA LYS A 54 23.27 44.16 -19.04
C LYS A 54 23.70 42.84 -18.39
N MET A 55 22.98 41.76 -18.66
CA MET A 55 23.24 40.44 -18.06
C MET A 55 22.85 39.30 -19.01
N ASN A 56 23.56 38.17 -18.94
CA ASN A 56 23.20 36.98 -19.71
C ASN A 56 22.08 36.20 -18.99
N PHE A 57 20.99 35.97 -19.71
CA PHE A 57 19.81 35.28 -19.19
C PHE A 57 20.13 33.87 -18.66
N SER A 58 20.87 33.07 -19.42
CA SER A 58 21.17 31.68 -19.06
C SER A 58 22.07 31.60 -17.82
N ILE A 59 23.08 32.47 -17.73
CA ILE A 59 23.99 32.48 -16.57
C ILE A 59 23.23 32.91 -15.31
N ALA A 60 22.39 33.95 -15.39
CA ALA A 60 21.55 34.38 -14.27
C ALA A 60 20.59 33.28 -13.80
N LEU A 61 19.96 32.55 -14.73
CA LEU A 61 19.08 31.42 -14.42
C LEU A 61 19.82 30.28 -13.72
N ILE A 62 21.02 29.94 -14.20
CA ILE A 62 21.87 28.90 -13.58
C ILE A 62 22.30 29.35 -12.18
N SER A 63 22.80 30.59 -12.03
CA SER A 63 23.21 31.14 -10.73
C SER A 63 22.06 31.12 -9.72
N GLY A 64 20.86 31.55 -10.12
CA GLY A 64 19.70 31.52 -9.24
C GLY A 64 19.25 30.11 -8.86
N THR A 65 19.34 29.17 -9.79
CA THR A 65 18.99 27.76 -9.54
C THR A 65 19.99 27.08 -8.60
N LEU A 66 21.29 27.29 -8.82
CA LEU A 66 22.33 26.76 -7.94
C LEU A 66 22.24 27.38 -6.53
N GLY A 67 22.00 28.69 -6.44
CA GLY A 67 21.80 29.35 -5.15
C GLY A 67 20.63 28.75 -4.39
N ALA A 68 19.49 28.55 -5.07
CA ALA A 68 18.32 27.91 -4.48
C ALA A 68 18.60 26.47 -3.99
N ILE A 69 19.35 25.67 -4.75
CA ILE A 69 19.75 24.31 -4.36
C ILE A 69 20.63 24.33 -3.10
N VAL A 70 21.62 25.22 -3.05
CA VAL A 70 22.52 25.34 -1.89
C VAL A 70 21.72 25.80 -0.66
N GLY A 71 20.90 26.83 -0.77
CA GLY A 71 20.03 27.29 0.32
C GLY A 71 19.09 26.19 0.82
N ALA A 72 18.46 25.48 -0.10
CA ALA A 72 17.57 24.37 0.21
C ALA A 72 18.28 23.20 0.93
N SER A 73 19.54 22.96 0.58
CA SER A 73 20.35 21.91 1.20
C SER A 73 20.60 22.19 2.67
N ILE A 74 20.74 23.46 3.07
CA ILE A 74 20.85 23.86 4.48
C ILE A 74 19.62 23.39 5.26
N ASN A 75 18.42 23.73 4.77
CA ASN A 75 17.15 23.33 5.40
C ASN A 75 16.96 21.80 5.42
N TYR A 76 17.38 21.11 4.36
CA TYR A 76 17.34 19.65 4.30
C TYR A 76 18.23 19.01 5.38
N PHE A 77 19.47 19.47 5.54
CA PHE A 77 20.37 18.92 6.55
C PHE A 77 19.95 19.29 7.98
N LEU A 78 19.39 20.48 8.18
CA LEU A 78 18.75 20.86 9.44
C LEU A 78 17.59 19.89 9.77
N GLY A 79 16.68 19.64 8.83
CA GLY A 79 15.59 18.69 9.00
C GLY A 79 16.06 17.27 9.28
N LYS A 80 17.11 16.81 8.58
CA LYS A 80 17.68 15.46 8.72
C LYS A 80 18.34 15.23 10.07
N ASN A 81 19.08 16.23 10.58
CA ASN A 81 19.89 16.09 11.79
C ASN A 81 19.12 16.47 13.06
N LEU A 82 18.24 17.48 12.99
CA LEU A 82 17.54 18.03 14.14
C LEU A 82 16.07 17.59 14.20
N GLY A 83 15.45 17.29 13.06
CA GLY A 83 13.99 17.27 12.94
C GLY A 83 13.29 16.08 13.61
N GLY A 84 13.76 14.85 13.46
CA GLY A 84 13.06 13.67 13.97
C GLY A 84 12.81 13.67 15.49
N PRO A 85 13.86 13.80 16.33
CA PRO A 85 13.70 13.82 17.80
C PRO A 85 13.00 15.08 18.32
N ILE A 86 13.29 16.26 17.74
CA ILE A 86 12.72 17.53 18.17
C ILE A 86 11.23 17.60 17.83
N ILE A 87 10.82 17.17 16.63
CA ILE A 87 9.42 17.19 16.23
C ILE A 87 8.60 16.19 17.03
N LYS A 88 9.12 14.98 17.30
CA LYS A 88 8.42 14.04 18.19
C LYS A 88 8.25 14.61 19.60
N LYS A 89 9.25 15.33 20.12
CA LYS A 89 9.17 16.02 21.42
C LYS A 89 8.16 17.18 21.40
N LEU A 90 8.12 17.97 20.32
CA LEU A 90 7.17 19.07 20.12
C LEU A 90 5.74 18.56 19.97
N ILE A 91 5.50 17.48 19.21
CA ILE A 91 4.19 16.85 19.07
C ILE A 91 3.72 16.31 20.44
N LYS A 92 4.61 15.65 21.20
CA LYS A 92 4.28 15.13 22.53
C LYS A 92 3.91 16.24 23.53
N ASN A 93 4.61 17.37 23.50
CA ASN A 93 4.44 18.43 24.50
C ASN A 93 3.43 19.51 24.09
N TYR A 94 3.29 19.77 22.80
CA TYR A 94 2.50 20.89 22.25
C TYR A 94 1.57 20.51 21.09
N GLY A 95 1.50 19.22 20.70
CA GLY A 95 0.71 18.74 19.56
C GLY A 95 -0.76 19.19 19.57
N LYS A 96 -1.36 19.33 20.76
CA LYS A 96 -2.72 19.85 20.96
C LYS A 96 -2.89 21.32 20.54
N TYR A 97 -1.85 22.14 20.65
CA TYR A 97 -1.87 23.58 20.32
C TYR A 97 -1.51 23.86 18.85
N ILE A 98 -0.74 22.96 18.23
CA ILE A 98 -0.31 23.08 16.81
C ILE A 98 -1.15 22.23 15.85
N PHE A 99 -2.20 21.54 16.35
CA PHE A 99 -3.07 20.63 15.58
C PHE A 99 -2.33 19.49 14.85
N ILE A 100 -1.16 19.07 15.34
CA ILE A 100 -0.38 17.95 14.78
C ILE A 100 -0.45 16.76 15.73
N SER A 101 -1.11 15.68 15.30
CA SER A 101 -1.14 14.40 16.03
C SER A 101 -0.02 13.46 15.58
N GLU A 102 0.35 12.51 16.43
CA GLU A 102 1.31 11.45 16.09
C GLU A 102 0.81 10.60 14.90
N GLU A 103 -0.50 10.40 14.79
CA GLU A 103 -1.12 9.73 13.65
C GLU A 103 -0.95 10.52 12.34
N HIS A 104 -1.15 11.83 12.35
CA HIS A 104 -0.94 12.70 11.19
C HIS A 104 0.53 12.74 10.77
N TYR A 105 1.45 12.75 11.75
CA TYR A 105 2.88 12.66 11.49
C TYR A 105 3.23 11.34 10.79
N ASN A 106 2.80 10.20 11.32
CA ASN A 106 3.08 8.88 10.75
C ASN A 106 2.47 8.72 9.35
N LYS A 107 1.25 9.21 9.13
CA LYS A 107 0.62 9.24 7.81
C LYS A 107 1.42 10.10 6.82
N SER A 108 1.90 11.26 7.26
CA SER A 108 2.72 12.17 6.45
C SER A 108 4.07 11.55 6.11
N GLU A 109 4.70 10.83 7.05
CA GLU A 109 5.94 10.09 6.81
C GLU A 109 5.75 9.01 5.74
N ILE A 110 4.73 8.16 5.88
CA ILE A 110 4.41 7.10 4.89
C ILE A 110 4.13 7.71 3.52
N TYR A 111 3.35 8.80 3.49
CA TYR A 111 3.05 9.50 2.25
C TYR A 111 4.31 10.06 1.60
N PHE A 112 5.16 10.74 2.37
CA PHE A 112 6.38 11.37 1.87
C PHE A 112 7.42 10.33 1.44
N GLN A 113 7.51 9.18 2.10
CA GLN A 113 8.35 8.07 1.65
C GLN A 113 7.92 7.57 0.26
N LYS A 114 6.61 7.58 -0.04
CA LYS A 114 6.06 7.13 -1.32
C LYS A 114 6.05 8.20 -2.41
N HIS A 115 5.78 9.46 -2.04
CA HIS A 115 5.50 10.57 -2.96
C HIS A 115 6.40 11.80 -2.76
N GLY A 116 7.46 11.69 -1.95
CA GLY A 116 8.30 12.82 -1.54
C GLY A 116 8.96 13.57 -2.69
N GLY A 117 9.35 12.87 -3.76
CA GLY A 117 9.93 13.49 -4.96
C GLY A 117 9.00 14.48 -5.63
N ILE A 118 7.83 14.00 -6.07
CA ILE A 118 6.82 14.85 -6.72
C ILE A 118 6.29 15.93 -5.76
N THR A 119 6.17 15.62 -4.47
CA THR A 119 5.76 16.59 -3.44
C THR A 119 6.79 17.72 -3.32
N THR A 120 8.09 17.38 -3.29
CA THR A 120 9.19 18.36 -3.21
C THR A 120 9.22 19.28 -4.44
N PHE A 121 9.00 18.71 -5.62
CA PHE A 121 8.93 19.47 -6.87
C PHE A 121 7.73 20.41 -6.91
N LEU A 122 6.50 19.92 -6.66
CA LEU A 122 5.29 20.73 -6.79
C LEU A 122 5.20 21.84 -5.73
N ALA A 123 5.66 21.56 -4.51
CA ALA A 123 5.69 22.55 -3.44
C ALA A 123 6.58 23.77 -3.77
N ARG A 124 7.52 23.66 -4.71
CA ARG A 124 8.35 24.80 -5.14
C ARG A 124 7.57 25.93 -5.80
N PHE A 125 6.38 25.62 -6.32
CA PHE A 125 5.53 26.60 -6.99
C PHE A 125 4.49 27.25 -6.06
N ILE A 126 4.40 26.79 -4.80
CA ILE A 126 3.43 27.31 -3.83
C ILE A 126 4.14 28.31 -2.92
N PRO A 127 3.68 29.58 -2.88
CA PRO A 127 4.21 30.58 -1.95
C PRO A 127 4.19 30.08 -0.50
N ALA A 128 5.17 30.50 0.30
CA ALA A 128 5.45 30.03 1.67
C ALA A 128 5.87 28.54 1.79
N VAL A 129 5.19 27.62 1.10
CA VAL A 129 5.52 26.19 1.14
C VAL A 129 6.88 25.93 0.50
N ARG A 130 7.23 26.64 -0.58
CA ARG A 130 8.49 26.45 -1.32
C ARG A 130 9.75 26.64 -0.47
N GLN A 131 9.70 27.51 0.54
CA GLN A 131 10.83 27.78 1.44
C GLN A 131 10.99 26.66 2.48
N LEU A 132 9.87 26.07 2.92
CA LEU A 132 9.85 25.11 4.01
C LEU A 132 9.96 23.65 3.56
N ILE A 133 9.67 23.32 2.29
CA ILE A 133 9.58 21.94 1.79
C ILE A 133 10.86 21.11 1.98
N SER A 134 12.03 21.74 2.02
CA SER A 134 13.30 21.06 2.26
C SER A 134 13.40 20.47 3.67
N ILE A 135 12.71 21.05 4.65
CA ILE A 135 12.69 20.59 6.04
C ILE A 135 12.02 19.19 6.16
N PRO A 136 10.77 18.96 5.71
CA PRO A 136 10.16 17.63 5.72
C PRO A 136 10.92 16.62 4.87
N ALA A 137 11.53 17.04 3.75
CA ALA A 137 12.41 16.17 2.97
C ALA A 137 13.61 15.66 3.81
N GLY A 138 14.19 16.53 4.64
CA GLY A 138 15.22 16.19 5.60
C GLY A 138 14.71 15.28 6.73
N ILE A 139 13.62 15.67 7.39
CA ILE A 139 13.00 14.94 8.52
C ILE A 139 12.72 13.48 8.14
N PHE A 140 12.12 13.27 6.97
CA PHE A 140 11.76 11.95 6.47
C PHE A 140 12.90 11.24 5.72
N LYS A 141 14.12 11.77 5.80
CA LYS A 141 15.36 11.17 5.27
C LYS A 141 15.28 10.80 3.79
N MET A 142 14.67 11.67 2.98
CA MET A 142 14.66 11.51 1.52
C MET A 142 16.10 11.41 1.00
N ASN A 143 16.37 10.55 0.02
CA ASN A 143 17.72 10.48 -0.57
C ASN A 143 18.15 11.86 -1.11
N PHE A 144 19.35 12.31 -0.74
CA PHE A 144 19.83 13.66 -1.06
C PHE A 144 19.92 13.95 -2.56
N ILE A 145 20.37 12.99 -3.37
CA ILE A 145 20.45 13.15 -4.83
C ILE A 145 19.04 13.34 -5.40
N LYS A 146 18.08 12.51 -4.98
CA LYS A 146 16.67 12.67 -5.39
C LYS A 146 16.14 14.04 -4.96
N PHE A 147 16.41 14.45 -3.73
CA PHE A 147 16.00 15.76 -3.22
C PHE A 147 16.54 16.88 -4.10
N THR A 148 17.86 16.91 -4.36
CA THR A 148 18.53 17.91 -5.19
C THR A 148 17.97 17.96 -6.60
N LEU A 149 17.69 16.82 -7.22
CA LEU A 149 17.07 16.77 -8.55
C LEU A 149 15.66 17.38 -8.52
N TYR A 150 14.75 16.88 -7.68
CA TYR A 150 13.37 17.37 -7.66
C TYR A 150 13.27 18.85 -7.23
N THR A 151 14.04 19.25 -6.23
CA THR A 151 14.06 20.63 -5.75
C THR A 151 14.73 21.57 -6.74
N GLY A 152 15.81 21.13 -7.39
CA GLY A 152 16.54 21.90 -8.38
C GLY A 152 15.73 22.11 -9.64
N THR A 153 15.06 21.06 -10.14
CA THR A 153 14.14 21.18 -11.28
C THR A 153 12.97 22.12 -10.97
N GLY A 154 12.39 22.03 -9.77
CA GLY A 154 11.32 22.95 -9.35
C GLY A 154 11.79 24.40 -9.29
N ALA A 155 12.96 24.64 -8.67
CA ALA A 155 13.57 25.96 -8.59
C ALA A 155 13.92 26.52 -9.98
N PHE A 156 14.45 25.69 -10.87
CA PHE A 156 14.77 26.08 -12.25
C PHE A 156 13.55 26.62 -13.00
N PHE A 157 12.44 25.87 -13.02
CA PHE A 157 11.24 26.31 -13.72
C PHE A 157 10.61 27.54 -13.09
N TRP A 158 10.61 27.64 -11.76
CA TRP A 158 10.13 28.82 -11.08
C TRP A 158 10.96 30.07 -11.41
N ASN A 159 12.29 29.97 -11.32
CA ASN A 159 13.20 31.04 -11.67
C ASN A 159 13.07 31.45 -13.15
N LEU A 160 12.88 30.48 -14.05
CA LEU A 160 12.66 30.73 -15.46
C LEU A 160 11.38 31.57 -15.69
N ILE A 161 10.26 31.21 -15.03
CA ILE A 161 9.01 31.96 -15.11
C ILE A 161 9.22 33.40 -14.64
N LEU A 162 9.84 33.60 -13.48
CA LEU A 162 10.09 34.94 -12.93
C LEU A 162 11.01 35.78 -13.83
N MET A 163 12.06 35.18 -14.38
CA MET A 163 12.94 35.87 -15.31
C MET A 163 12.23 36.24 -16.62
N ILE A 164 11.37 35.37 -17.16
CA ILE A 164 10.56 35.70 -18.35
C ILE A 164 9.63 36.88 -18.06
N ILE A 165 8.97 36.89 -16.89
CA ILE A 165 8.14 38.02 -16.45
C ILE A 165 8.96 39.31 -16.45
N GLY A 166 10.12 39.31 -15.80
CA GLY A 166 11.00 40.48 -15.78
C GLY A 166 11.52 40.90 -17.16
N TYR A 167 11.83 39.92 -18.01
CA TYR A 167 12.32 40.16 -19.37
C TYR A 167 11.28 40.87 -20.24
N ILE A 168 10.00 40.48 -20.13
CA ILE A 168 8.91 41.04 -20.93
C ILE A 168 8.31 42.30 -20.29
N ALA A 169 8.06 42.30 -18.99
CA ALA A 169 7.38 43.39 -18.29
C ALA A 169 8.31 44.59 -18.01
N GLY A 170 9.62 44.37 -17.98
CA GLY A 170 10.61 45.40 -17.68
C GLY A 170 10.41 46.01 -16.29
N GLU A 171 10.40 47.35 -16.21
CA GLU A 171 10.18 48.09 -14.95
C GLU A 171 8.69 48.33 -14.63
N ASN A 172 7.77 47.89 -15.51
CA ASN A 172 6.34 48.13 -15.32
C ASN A 172 5.79 47.23 -14.21
N LYS A 173 5.63 47.83 -13.03
CA LYS A 173 5.15 47.15 -11.80
C LYS A 173 3.76 46.53 -11.96
N ASP A 174 2.89 47.15 -12.75
CA ASP A 174 1.53 46.65 -12.97
C ASP A 174 1.55 45.39 -13.83
N LEU A 175 2.35 45.38 -14.91
CA LEU A 175 2.56 44.19 -15.73
C LEU A 175 3.24 43.06 -14.96
N ILE A 176 4.24 43.37 -14.12
CA ILE A 176 4.87 42.36 -13.26
C ILE A 176 3.83 41.70 -12.36
N LYS A 177 2.97 42.49 -11.72
CA LYS A 177 1.92 42.00 -10.82
C LYS A 177 0.90 41.15 -11.58
N GLU A 178 0.45 41.62 -12.74
CA GLU A 178 -0.51 40.93 -13.60
C GLU A 178 0.04 39.59 -14.10
N TYR A 179 1.25 39.57 -14.67
CA TYR A 179 1.85 38.33 -15.18
C TYR A 179 2.21 37.34 -14.08
N SER A 180 2.63 37.84 -12.90
CA SER A 180 2.85 36.97 -11.73
C SER A 180 1.55 36.30 -11.27
N TYR A 181 0.43 37.03 -11.32
CA TYR A 181 -0.89 36.48 -11.02
C TYR A 181 -1.32 35.42 -12.03
N TYR A 182 -1.18 35.68 -13.34
CA TYR A 182 -1.50 34.68 -14.37
C TYR A 182 -0.60 33.45 -14.32
N ALA A 183 0.69 33.61 -13.99
CA ALA A 183 1.61 32.49 -13.82
C ALA A 183 1.13 31.55 -12.68
N LEU A 184 0.71 32.11 -11.54
CA LEU A 184 0.15 31.33 -10.43
C LEU A 184 -1.15 30.61 -10.84
N LEU A 185 -2.06 31.29 -11.54
CA LEU A 185 -3.29 30.67 -12.05
C LEU A 185 -3.00 29.52 -13.02
N GLY A 186 -2.02 29.70 -13.93
CA GLY A 186 -1.61 28.67 -14.87
C GLY A 186 -1.06 27.42 -14.18
N ILE A 187 -0.23 27.60 -13.14
CA ILE A 187 0.30 26.51 -12.33
C ILE A 187 -0.83 25.76 -11.61
N LEU A 188 -1.78 26.49 -11.01
CA LEU A 188 -2.94 25.90 -10.33
C LEU A 188 -3.81 25.10 -11.30
N LEU A 189 -4.06 25.63 -12.50
CA LEU A 189 -4.82 24.95 -13.54
C LEU A 189 -4.13 23.65 -13.98
N ILE A 190 -2.82 23.69 -14.24
CA ILE A 190 -2.03 22.50 -14.58
C ILE A 190 -2.10 21.46 -13.45
N ALA A 191 -1.98 21.88 -12.19
CA ALA A 191 -2.09 21.00 -11.04
C ALA A 191 -3.48 20.35 -10.95
N ILE A 192 -4.56 21.09 -11.21
CA ILE A 192 -5.94 20.59 -11.25
C ILE A 192 -6.13 19.58 -12.39
N ILE A 193 -5.59 19.88 -13.57
CA ILE A 193 -5.68 18.98 -14.74
C ILE A 193 -4.95 17.66 -14.45
N ILE A 194 -3.71 17.72 -13.95
CA ILE A 194 -2.93 16.53 -13.58
C ILE A 194 -3.64 15.74 -12.48
N GLY A 195 -4.15 16.43 -11.44
CA GLY A 195 -4.90 15.83 -10.35
C GLY A 195 -6.17 15.13 -10.84
N SER A 196 -6.90 15.75 -11.77
CA SER A 196 -8.11 15.19 -12.38
C SER A 196 -7.77 13.98 -13.25
N ILE A 197 -6.76 14.06 -14.11
CA ILE A 197 -6.29 12.92 -14.93
C ILE A 197 -5.91 11.74 -14.03
N TYR A 198 -5.15 12.00 -12.96
CA TYR A 198 -4.77 10.97 -12.00
C TYR A 198 -6.00 10.35 -11.30
N TYR A 199 -6.94 11.19 -10.85
CA TYR A 199 -8.18 10.75 -10.23
C TYR A 199 -9.01 9.87 -11.17
N PHE A 200 -9.24 10.31 -12.41
CA PHE A 200 -10.03 9.55 -13.39
C PHE A 200 -9.33 8.26 -13.84
N LYS A 201 -8.01 8.26 -14.04
CA LYS A 201 -7.24 7.05 -14.34
C LYS A 201 -7.28 6.01 -13.20
N ASN A 202 -7.35 6.47 -11.95
CA ASN A 202 -7.40 5.58 -10.80
C ASN A 202 -8.83 5.18 -10.40
N LYS A 203 -9.84 5.97 -10.79
CA LYS A 203 -11.26 5.64 -10.56
C LYS A 203 -11.74 4.52 -11.48
N THR A 204 -11.21 4.40 -12.69
CA THR A 204 -11.62 3.38 -13.67
C THR A 204 -10.93 2.02 -13.50
N LYS A 205 -9.82 1.95 -12.76
CA LYS A 205 -9.28 0.66 -12.31
C LYS A 205 -10.09 0.18 -11.11
N SER A 206 -11.10 -0.67 -11.36
CA SER A 206 -11.63 -1.56 -10.34
C SER A 206 -10.45 -2.25 -9.66
N LYS A 207 -10.21 -1.91 -8.37
CA LYS A 207 -9.14 -2.55 -7.61
C LYS A 207 -9.42 -4.05 -7.61
N GLN A 208 -8.46 -4.82 -8.10
CA GLN A 208 -8.50 -6.29 -8.03
C GLN A 208 -8.84 -6.69 -6.60
N ARG A 209 -9.96 -7.41 -6.41
CA ARG A 209 -10.34 -7.92 -5.09
C ARG A 209 -9.63 -9.24 -4.84
N THR A 210 -9.18 -9.42 -3.60
CA THR A 210 -8.58 -10.65 -3.10
C THR A 210 -9.58 -11.33 -2.19
N ILE A 211 -10.17 -12.42 -2.67
CA ILE A 211 -11.31 -13.09 -2.04
C ILE A 211 -10.84 -14.42 -1.50
N PHE A 212 -10.97 -14.62 -0.21
CA PHE A 212 -10.64 -15.88 0.45
C PHE A 212 -11.89 -16.68 0.74
N ILE A 213 -11.86 -18.00 0.55
CA ILE A 213 -12.97 -18.92 0.80
C ILE A 213 -12.49 -20.00 1.79
N GLY A 214 -13.32 -20.25 2.81
CA GLY A 214 -13.10 -21.29 3.82
C GLY A 214 -13.16 -22.72 3.30
N ASP A 215 -13.14 -23.68 4.21
CA ASP A 215 -13.21 -25.12 3.94
C ASP A 215 -14.50 -25.47 3.14
N VAL A 216 -14.33 -25.93 1.89
CA VAL A 216 -15.45 -26.25 0.99
C VAL A 216 -15.95 -27.67 1.23
N GLN A 217 -15.03 -28.61 1.44
CA GLN A 217 -15.30 -30.02 1.78
C GLN A 217 -16.42 -30.64 0.94
N GLY A 218 -16.31 -30.53 -0.39
CA GLY A 218 -17.28 -31.11 -1.32
C GLY A 218 -18.64 -30.40 -1.44
N CYS A 219 -18.86 -29.27 -0.75
CA CYS A 219 -20.11 -28.47 -0.80
C CYS A 219 -20.15 -27.60 -2.08
N TYR A 220 -20.32 -28.25 -3.23
CA TYR A 220 -20.21 -27.60 -4.54
C TYR A 220 -21.33 -26.60 -4.85
N ASN A 221 -22.55 -26.87 -4.39
CA ASN A 221 -23.69 -25.97 -4.65
C ASN A 221 -23.49 -24.67 -3.88
N GLU A 222 -23.14 -24.78 -2.60
CA GLU A 222 -22.85 -23.66 -1.72
C GLU A 222 -21.68 -22.82 -2.23
N LEU A 223 -20.65 -23.47 -2.80
CA LEU A 223 -19.56 -22.74 -3.45
C LEU A 223 -20.07 -21.91 -4.64
N LYS A 224 -20.90 -22.48 -5.50
CA LYS A 224 -21.46 -21.75 -6.65
C LYS A 224 -22.32 -20.57 -6.21
N ASP A 225 -23.18 -20.79 -5.22
CA ASP A 225 -24.11 -19.77 -4.74
C ASP A 225 -23.37 -18.66 -3.99
N LEU A 226 -22.35 -19.00 -3.21
CA LEU A 226 -21.47 -18.03 -2.58
C LEU A 226 -20.75 -17.16 -3.61
N LEU A 227 -20.16 -17.76 -4.65
CA LEU A 227 -19.49 -17.00 -5.72
C LEU A 227 -20.47 -16.13 -6.50
N LYS A 228 -21.72 -16.57 -6.70
CA LYS A 228 -22.77 -15.76 -7.31
C LYS A 228 -23.14 -14.57 -6.40
N LYS A 229 -23.26 -14.80 -5.10
CA LYS A 229 -23.58 -13.77 -4.09
C LYS A 229 -22.50 -12.70 -3.97
N ILE A 230 -21.22 -13.07 -4.14
CA ILE A 230 -20.08 -12.14 -4.15
C ILE A 230 -19.99 -11.35 -5.47
N ASP A 231 -20.68 -11.82 -6.52
CA ASP A 231 -20.65 -11.23 -7.86
C ASP A 231 -19.20 -11.14 -8.39
N ILE A 232 -18.56 -12.31 -8.53
CA ILE A 232 -17.16 -12.45 -8.96
C ILE A 232 -16.94 -11.80 -10.33
N LYS A 233 -15.99 -10.87 -10.39
CA LYS A 233 -15.54 -10.16 -11.59
C LYS A 233 -14.31 -10.84 -12.20
N GLU A 234 -14.00 -10.49 -13.44
CA GLU A 234 -12.88 -11.08 -14.18
C GLU A 234 -11.52 -10.74 -13.56
N ASN A 235 -11.39 -9.57 -12.94
CA ASN A 235 -10.14 -9.13 -12.31
C ASN A 235 -9.93 -9.68 -10.89
N ASP A 236 -10.92 -10.35 -10.29
CA ASP A 236 -10.81 -10.89 -8.94
C ASP A 236 -9.86 -12.09 -8.89
N LYS A 237 -9.11 -12.17 -7.77
CA LYS A 237 -8.35 -13.37 -7.38
C LYS A 237 -9.07 -14.07 -6.25
N VAL A 238 -9.32 -15.36 -6.42
CA VAL A 238 -10.00 -16.19 -5.44
C VAL A 238 -9.01 -17.19 -4.85
N TYR A 239 -8.92 -17.22 -3.53
CA TYR A 239 -8.03 -18.07 -2.76
C TYR A 239 -8.85 -19.02 -1.89
N PHE A 240 -8.55 -20.31 -1.93
CA PHE A 240 -9.15 -21.33 -1.08
C PHE A 240 -8.16 -21.73 0.00
N VAL A 241 -8.61 -21.79 1.26
CA VAL A 241 -7.76 -22.13 2.42
C VAL A 241 -7.45 -23.63 2.54
N GLY A 242 -7.77 -24.43 1.52
CA GLY A 242 -7.63 -25.89 1.52
C GLY A 242 -8.92 -26.60 1.88
N ASP A 243 -8.85 -27.93 2.08
CA ASP A 243 -10.00 -28.79 2.37
C ASP A 243 -11.14 -28.59 1.35
N LEU A 244 -10.79 -28.72 0.07
CA LEU A 244 -11.73 -28.72 -1.05
C LEU A 244 -12.52 -30.02 -1.14
N ILE A 245 -11.91 -31.12 -0.71
CA ILE A 245 -12.46 -32.47 -0.84
C ILE A 245 -12.89 -33.08 0.49
N ASN A 246 -13.56 -34.23 0.37
CA ASN A 246 -13.95 -35.14 1.44
C ASN A 246 -15.12 -34.60 2.27
N LYS A 247 -15.81 -35.50 2.98
CA LYS A 247 -17.06 -35.30 3.74
C LYS A 247 -18.29 -34.97 2.89
N GLY A 248 -18.26 -33.89 2.11
CA GLY A 248 -19.41 -33.49 1.29
C GLY A 248 -19.54 -34.30 0.00
N PRO A 249 -20.70 -34.22 -0.66
CA PRO A 249 -21.09 -35.17 -1.71
C PRO A 249 -20.42 -34.95 -3.07
N LYS A 250 -19.79 -33.78 -3.30
CA LYS A 250 -19.39 -33.33 -4.65
C LYS A 250 -17.89 -32.94 -4.74
N SER A 251 -17.01 -33.57 -3.98
CA SER A 251 -15.55 -33.31 -3.97
C SER A 251 -14.92 -33.21 -5.36
N TYR A 252 -15.19 -34.18 -6.25
CA TYR A 252 -14.64 -34.14 -7.62
C TYR A 252 -15.12 -32.92 -8.42
N LYS A 253 -16.38 -32.50 -8.25
CA LYS A 253 -16.92 -31.30 -8.91
C LYS A 253 -16.24 -30.03 -8.40
N VAL A 254 -15.96 -29.94 -7.10
CA VAL A 254 -15.20 -28.84 -6.50
C VAL A 254 -13.80 -28.77 -7.11
N LEU A 255 -13.03 -29.86 -7.07
CA LEU A 255 -11.67 -29.89 -7.65
C LEU A 255 -11.67 -29.52 -9.14
N LYS A 256 -12.57 -30.11 -9.93
CA LYS A 256 -12.69 -29.82 -11.36
C LYS A 256 -13.03 -28.35 -11.62
N PHE A 257 -13.87 -27.74 -10.79
CA PHE A 257 -14.26 -26.36 -10.93
C PHE A 257 -13.12 -25.39 -10.57
N VAL A 258 -12.40 -25.64 -9.47
CA VAL A 258 -11.21 -24.85 -9.10
C VAL A 258 -10.13 -24.98 -10.18
N TYR A 259 -9.86 -26.20 -10.66
CA TYR A 259 -8.90 -26.45 -11.74
C TYR A 259 -9.25 -25.70 -13.04
N LYS A 260 -10.52 -25.72 -13.47
CA LYS A 260 -10.97 -25.01 -14.68
C LYS A 260 -10.71 -23.49 -14.58
N ASN A 261 -10.77 -22.93 -13.38
CA ASN A 261 -10.58 -21.50 -13.11
C ASN A 261 -9.19 -21.15 -12.57
N ARG A 262 -8.22 -22.08 -12.61
CA ARG A 262 -6.90 -21.98 -11.95
C ARG A 262 -6.05 -20.75 -12.28
N LYS A 263 -6.33 -20.05 -13.38
CA LYS A 263 -5.69 -18.75 -13.69
C LYS A 263 -5.98 -17.69 -12.63
N ARG A 264 -7.17 -17.75 -12.02
CA ARG A 264 -7.64 -16.79 -11.00
C ARG A 264 -7.92 -17.45 -9.65
N PHE A 265 -8.17 -18.76 -9.65
CA PHE A 265 -8.56 -19.53 -8.47
C PHE A 265 -7.35 -20.32 -7.97
N LYS A 266 -6.82 -19.94 -6.81
CA LYS A 266 -5.67 -20.59 -6.17
C LYS A 266 -6.13 -21.31 -4.92
N SER A 267 -5.56 -22.48 -4.64
CA SER A 267 -5.80 -23.19 -3.38
C SER A 267 -4.47 -23.58 -2.76
N ILE A 268 -4.41 -23.59 -1.44
CA ILE A 268 -3.39 -24.34 -0.71
C ILE A 268 -3.91 -25.75 -0.39
N VAL A 269 -3.03 -26.65 0.04
CA VAL A 269 -3.41 -27.97 0.55
C VAL A 269 -3.95 -27.88 1.98
N GLY A 270 -5.08 -28.54 2.22
CA GLY A 270 -5.60 -28.81 3.56
C GLY A 270 -5.26 -30.22 4.03
N ASN A 271 -5.66 -30.56 5.26
CA ASN A 271 -5.34 -31.88 5.80
C ASN A 271 -6.09 -33.00 5.07
N HIS A 272 -7.25 -32.72 4.48
CA HIS A 272 -8.00 -33.70 3.71
C HIS A 272 -7.31 -34.02 2.37
N GLU A 273 -6.76 -33.01 1.67
CA GLU A 273 -5.93 -33.23 0.48
C GLU A 273 -4.67 -34.04 0.81
N ILE A 274 -3.96 -33.70 1.88
CA ILE A 274 -2.75 -34.43 2.30
C ILE A 274 -3.06 -35.89 2.63
N ASN A 275 -4.15 -36.16 3.35
CA ASN A 275 -4.55 -37.54 3.65
C ASN A 275 -4.91 -38.32 2.38
N PHE A 276 -5.56 -37.69 1.41
CA PHE A 276 -5.88 -38.33 0.14
C PHE A 276 -4.64 -38.60 -0.70
N LEU A 277 -3.71 -37.64 -0.80
CA LEU A 277 -2.43 -37.85 -1.49
C LEU A 277 -1.62 -38.99 -0.85
N ARG A 278 -1.57 -39.07 0.48
CA ARG A 278 -0.96 -40.19 1.21
C ARG A 278 -1.61 -41.53 0.89
N TYR A 279 -2.94 -41.57 0.73
CA TYR A 279 -3.66 -42.77 0.31
C TYR A 279 -3.29 -43.18 -1.12
N LEU A 280 -3.18 -42.23 -2.05
CA LEU A 280 -2.71 -42.50 -3.41
C LEU A 280 -1.27 -43.05 -3.43
N ASP A 281 -0.45 -42.60 -2.49
CA ASP A 281 0.95 -43.06 -2.31
C ASP A 281 1.05 -44.34 -1.46
N GLY A 282 -0.07 -45.03 -1.19
CA GLY A 282 -0.09 -46.34 -0.54
C GLY A 282 -0.09 -46.34 1.00
N LYS A 283 -0.17 -45.18 1.68
CA LYS A 283 -0.09 -45.09 3.16
C LYS A 283 -1.40 -45.41 3.90
N GLY A 284 -2.38 -45.99 3.22
CA GLY A 284 -3.71 -46.31 3.77
C GLY A 284 -4.56 -45.07 4.08
N CYS A 285 -5.80 -45.28 4.55
CA CYS A 285 -6.69 -44.22 4.98
C CYS A 285 -7.60 -44.69 6.13
N LYS A 286 -8.29 -43.76 6.79
CA LYS A 286 -9.30 -44.10 7.81
C LYS A 286 -10.54 -44.68 7.13
N GLU A 287 -11.18 -45.66 7.76
CA GLU A 287 -12.31 -46.40 7.18
C GLU A 287 -13.43 -45.49 6.66
N HIS A 288 -13.82 -44.48 7.43
CA HIS A 288 -14.86 -43.52 7.02
C HIS A 288 -14.52 -42.68 5.78
N ASN A 289 -13.24 -42.61 5.37
CA ASN A 289 -12.81 -41.91 4.15
C ASN A 289 -12.65 -42.85 2.95
N LYS A 290 -12.60 -44.17 3.17
CA LYS A 290 -12.19 -45.16 2.16
C LYS A 290 -13.03 -45.09 0.89
N LYS A 291 -14.36 -45.10 1.05
CA LYS A 291 -15.33 -45.02 -0.06
C LYS A 291 -15.15 -43.75 -0.91
N GLU A 292 -15.01 -42.60 -0.26
CA GLU A 292 -14.81 -41.31 -0.95
C GLU A 292 -13.45 -41.26 -1.66
N PHE A 293 -12.41 -41.79 -1.03
CA PHE A 293 -11.06 -41.82 -1.61
C PHE A 293 -10.97 -42.76 -2.81
N GLU A 294 -11.61 -43.93 -2.76
CA GLU A 294 -11.72 -44.85 -3.90
C GLU A 294 -12.45 -44.18 -5.08
N TYR A 295 -13.59 -43.54 -4.80
CA TYR A 295 -14.34 -42.77 -5.79
C TYR A 295 -13.50 -41.65 -6.43
N LEU A 296 -12.83 -40.83 -5.61
CA LEU A 296 -11.98 -39.75 -6.08
C LEU A 296 -10.80 -40.27 -6.92
N LYS A 297 -10.14 -41.36 -6.47
CA LYS A 297 -9.06 -42.01 -7.21
C LYS A 297 -9.52 -42.45 -8.59
N GLU A 298 -10.67 -43.11 -8.70
CA GLU A 298 -11.21 -43.55 -9.99
C GLU A 298 -11.47 -42.36 -10.94
N LYS A 299 -12.07 -41.28 -10.43
CA LYS A 299 -12.34 -40.07 -11.24
C LYS A 299 -11.08 -39.34 -11.66
N LEU A 300 -10.08 -39.24 -10.79
CA LEU A 300 -8.83 -38.53 -11.03
C LEU A 300 -7.87 -39.32 -11.92
N ASN A 301 -7.89 -40.66 -11.87
CA ASN A 301 -7.13 -41.49 -12.82
C ASN A 301 -7.55 -41.23 -14.27
N LYS A 302 -8.83 -40.90 -14.49
CA LYS A 302 -9.37 -40.51 -15.82
C LYS A 302 -9.03 -39.06 -16.21
N LYS A 303 -8.43 -38.27 -15.32
CA LYS A 303 -8.09 -36.85 -15.48
C LYS A 303 -6.76 -36.50 -14.79
N PRO A 304 -5.62 -37.02 -15.30
CA PRO A 304 -4.31 -36.86 -14.67
C PRO A 304 -3.91 -35.40 -14.47
N GLU A 305 -4.39 -34.48 -15.31
CA GLU A 305 -4.13 -33.05 -15.21
C GLU A 305 -4.72 -32.41 -13.94
N ILE A 306 -5.87 -32.92 -13.44
CA ILE A 306 -6.48 -32.45 -12.19
C ILE A 306 -5.75 -33.07 -11.00
N LEU A 307 -5.31 -34.33 -11.13
CA LEU A 307 -4.50 -34.98 -10.10
C LEU A 307 -3.14 -34.27 -9.93
N GLN A 308 -2.50 -33.90 -11.03
CA GLN A 308 -1.25 -33.14 -11.02
C GLN A 308 -1.46 -31.78 -10.35
N PHE A 309 -2.52 -31.06 -10.72
CA PHE A 309 -2.90 -29.81 -10.06
C PHE A 309 -3.05 -29.97 -8.54
N LEU A 310 -3.67 -31.06 -8.07
CA LEU A 310 -3.80 -31.36 -6.65
C LEU A 310 -2.43 -31.61 -5.98
N ARG A 311 -1.51 -32.33 -6.64
CA ARG A 311 -0.15 -32.59 -6.13
C ARG A 311 0.70 -31.32 -6.08
N GLU A 312 0.46 -30.36 -6.97
CA GLU A 312 1.19 -29.10 -7.09
C GLU A 312 0.65 -27.98 -6.20
N MET A 313 -0.49 -28.17 -5.52
CA MET A 313 -1.04 -27.15 -4.64
C MET A 313 -0.02 -26.75 -3.57
N PRO A 314 0.23 -25.44 -3.40
CA PRO A 314 1.19 -24.97 -2.41
C PRO A 314 0.76 -25.31 -0.98
N ARG A 315 1.74 -25.46 -0.10
CA ARG A 315 1.54 -25.69 1.33
C ARG A 315 1.03 -24.44 2.06
N TYR A 316 1.49 -23.29 1.59
CA TYR A 316 1.14 -21.97 2.09
C TYR A 316 1.37 -20.94 0.97
N ILE A 317 0.80 -19.75 1.10
CA ILE A 317 1.06 -18.62 0.21
C ILE A 317 1.51 -17.43 1.06
N ILE A 318 2.57 -16.75 0.62
CA ILE A 318 3.07 -15.51 1.24
C ILE A 318 2.98 -14.42 0.20
N GLU A 319 2.22 -13.37 0.51
CA GLU A 319 2.15 -12.14 -0.27
C GLU A 319 2.56 -10.97 0.65
N ASP A 320 2.62 -9.75 0.12
CA ASP A 320 3.01 -8.56 0.90
C ASP A 320 2.09 -8.32 2.10
N ASN A 321 0.77 -8.48 1.87
CA ASN A 321 -0.26 -8.10 2.83
C ASN A 321 -0.80 -9.28 3.66
N PHE A 322 -0.54 -10.53 3.27
CA PHE A 322 -1.08 -11.69 3.97
C PHE A 322 -0.20 -12.93 3.87
N ILE A 323 -0.43 -13.86 4.80
CA ILE A 323 0.04 -15.24 4.77
C ILE A 323 -1.20 -16.13 4.78
N MET A 324 -1.27 -17.13 3.90
CA MET A 324 -2.35 -18.10 3.87
C MET A 324 -1.82 -19.49 4.21
N VAL A 325 -2.42 -20.11 5.22
CA VAL A 325 -2.12 -21.46 5.71
C VAL A 325 -3.44 -22.17 6.02
N HIS A 326 -3.49 -23.50 5.94
CA HIS A 326 -4.77 -24.18 6.10
C HIS A 326 -5.27 -24.13 7.55
N ALA A 327 -4.44 -24.50 8.52
CA ALA A 327 -4.84 -24.55 9.93
C ALA A 327 -4.27 -23.40 10.77
N GLY A 328 -2.96 -23.18 10.69
CA GLY A 328 -2.28 -22.17 11.50
C GLY A 328 -0.77 -22.30 11.49
N ILE A 329 -0.12 -21.58 12.41
CA ILE A 329 1.33 -21.63 12.61
C ILE A 329 1.68 -21.66 14.10
N TYR A 330 2.88 -22.12 14.40
CA TYR A 330 3.54 -21.88 15.69
C TYR A 330 4.20 -20.49 15.64
N PRO A 331 3.81 -19.54 16.51
CA PRO A 331 4.24 -18.13 16.41
C PRO A 331 5.76 -17.92 16.42
N ASN A 332 6.50 -18.76 17.14
CA ASN A 332 7.95 -18.66 17.30
C ASN A 332 8.75 -19.37 16.20
N LYS A 333 8.09 -19.81 15.13
CA LYS A 333 8.69 -20.60 14.05
C LYS A 333 8.45 -19.89 12.72
N LYS A 334 9.45 -19.81 11.84
CA LYS A 334 9.24 -19.23 10.50
C LYS A 334 8.37 -20.18 9.68
N ILE A 335 7.53 -19.64 8.80
CA ILE A 335 6.57 -20.44 8.03
C ILE A 335 7.26 -21.55 7.21
N GLN A 336 8.44 -21.29 6.64
CA GLN A 336 9.20 -22.27 5.87
C GLN A 336 9.69 -23.47 6.70
N ASP A 337 9.86 -23.30 8.01
CA ASP A 337 10.42 -24.34 8.88
C ASP A 337 9.33 -25.31 9.37
N HIS A 338 8.06 -24.99 9.11
CA HIS A 338 6.96 -25.85 9.54
C HIS A 338 6.85 -27.11 8.66
N SER A 339 6.62 -28.24 9.31
CA SER A 339 6.22 -29.45 8.62
C SER A 339 4.81 -29.31 8.04
N ILE A 340 4.50 -30.12 7.02
CA ILE A 340 3.17 -30.10 6.40
C ILE A 340 2.05 -30.44 7.39
N ASP A 341 2.29 -31.33 8.35
CA ASP A 341 1.29 -31.70 9.34
C ASP A 341 1.06 -30.56 10.35
N GLU A 342 2.08 -29.78 10.70
CA GLU A 342 1.92 -28.62 11.59
C GLU A 342 0.97 -27.57 10.98
N ILE A 343 1.26 -27.10 9.76
CA ILE A 343 0.46 -26.04 9.11
C ILE A 343 -0.94 -26.48 8.66
N THR A 344 -1.18 -27.80 8.56
CA THR A 344 -2.49 -28.33 8.17
C THR A 344 -3.31 -28.87 9.35
N LYS A 345 -2.75 -29.01 10.56
CA LYS A 345 -3.46 -29.61 11.69
C LYS A 345 -3.38 -28.87 13.00
N VAL A 346 -2.50 -27.86 13.13
CA VAL A 346 -2.37 -27.11 14.38
C VAL A 346 -3.70 -26.48 14.77
N ARG A 347 -4.04 -26.61 16.05
CA ARG A 347 -5.28 -26.14 16.61
C ARG A 347 -4.99 -25.28 17.82
N ASP A 348 -4.42 -25.91 18.84
CA ASP A 348 -4.16 -25.32 20.13
C ASP A 348 -2.66 -25.35 20.44
N ILE A 349 -2.20 -24.34 21.16
CA ILE A 349 -0.88 -24.25 21.77
C ILE A 349 -1.13 -24.04 23.26
N ASN A 350 -0.57 -24.91 24.11
CA ASN A 350 -0.74 -24.84 25.57
C ASN A 350 -2.21 -24.74 26.02
N GLY A 351 -3.10 -25.49 25.38
CA GLY A 351 -4.53 -25.55 25.72
C GLY A 351 -5.38 -24.35 25.24
N LYS A 352 -4.79 -23.38 24.54
CA LYS A 352 -5.51 -22.25 23.93
C LYS A 352 -5.34 -22.23 22.41
N PRO A 353 -6.28 -21.66 21.64
CA PRO A 353 -6.13 -21.58 20.20
C PRO A 353 -4.83 -20.88 19.77
N TRP A 354 -4.15 -21.44 18.76
CA TRP A 354 -2.82 -20.96 18.33
C TRP A 354 -2.79 -19.45 18.02
N TYR A 355 -3.88 -18.93 17.45
CA TYR A 355 -4.01 -17.54 17.02
C TYR A 355 -4.05 -16.55 18.18
N GLU A 356 -4.20 -17.01 19.43
CA GLU A 356 -4.07 -16.16 20.61
C GLU A 356 -2.63 -15.75 20.88
N PHE A 357 -1.68 -16.55 20.42
CA PHE A 357 -0.24 -16.33 20.62
C PHE A 357 0.42 -15.64 19.42
N TYR A 358 -0.34 -15.27 18.38
CA TYR A 358 0.20 -14.63 17.19
C TYR A 358 0.26 -13.11 17.34
N GLU A 359 1.48 -12.58 17.42
CA GLU A 359 1.77 -11.14 17.55
C GLU A 359 2.37 -10.52 16.27
N GLY A 360 2.51 -11.31 15.20
CA GLY A 360 3.07 -10.84 13.94
C GLY A 360 2.21 -9.77 13.26
N THR A 361 2.83 -8.94 12.41
CA THR A 361 2.16 -7.82 11.74
C THR A 361 1.43 -8.19 10.45
N LYS A 362 1.80 -9.31 9.82
CA LYS A 362 1.12 -9.79 8.60
C LYS A 362 -0.21 -10.46 8.97
N LYS A 363 -1.23 -10.28 8.14
CA LYS A 363 -2.52 -10.93 8.33
C LYS A 363 -2.44 -12.41 7.95
N ILE A 364 -2.81 -13.31 8.84
CA ILE A 364 -2.90 -14.75 8.57
C ILE A 364 -4.34 -15.13 8.23
N ILE A 365 -4.55 -15.71 7.05
CA ILE A 365 -5.84 -16.27 6.63
C ILE A 365 -5.80 -17.80 6.73
N TYR A 366 -6.79 -18.39 7.39
CA TYR A 366 -6.83 -19.83 7.69
C TYR A 366 -8.25 -20.41 7.77
N GLY A 367 -8.35 -21.74 7.81
CA GLY A 367 -9.57 -22.54 7.92
C GLY A 367 -9.47 -23.59 9.03
N HIS A 368 -9.81 -24.85 8.73
CA HIS A 368 -9.63 -26.07 9.57
C HIS A 368 -10.45 -26.18 10.88
N ARG A 369 -10.77 -25.04 11.52
CA ARG A 369 -11.38 -24.97 12.85
C ARG A 369 -12.88 -24.63 12.81
N ALA A 370 -13.67 -25.46 12.16
CA ALA A 370 -15.15 -25.35 12.08
C ALA A 370 -15.88 -25.14 13.41
N ILE A 371 -15.28 -25.58 14.53
CA ILE A 371 -15.85 -25.40 15.88
C ILE A 371 -15.85 -23.93 16.31
N ASP A 372 -14.86 -23.15 15.90
CA ASP A 372 -14.77 -21.73 16.24
C ASP A 372 -15.73 -20.91 15.36
N GLY A 373 -16.12 -21.43 14.19
CA GLY A 373 -16.83 -20.65 13.18
C GLY A 373 -15.95 -19.54 12.62
N ILE A 374 -16.56 -18.44 12.19
CA ILE A 374 -15.81 -17.29 11.70
C ILE A 374 -15.06 -16.61 12.84
N ARG A 375 -13.77 -16.32 12.62
CA ARG A 375 -12.92 -15.63 13.60
C ARG A 375 -12.22 -14.45 12.93
N ILE A 376 -12.58 -13.24 13.32
CA ILE A 376 -11.96 -12.01 12.81
C ILE A 376 -11.19 -11.34 13.94
N ARG A 377 -9.86 -11.32 13.84
CA ARG A 377 -8.95 -10.57 14.72
C ARG A 377 -8.14 -9.59 13.89
N LYS A 378 -7.38 -8.71 14.57
CA LYS A 378 -6.50 -7.72 13.93
C LYS A 378 -5.61 -8.35 12.84
N ASN A 379 -4.91 -9.44 13.18
CA ASN A 379 -3.93 -10.06 12.30
C ASN A 379 -4.22 -11.54 11.97
N THR A 380 -5.37 -12.08 12.36
CA THR A 380 -5.76 -13.46 12.01
C THR A 380 -7.23 -13.52 11.60
N ILE A 381 -7.52 -14.27 10.53
CA ILE A 381 -8.85 -14.43 9.94
C ILE A 381 -9.11 -15.93 9.71
N GLY A 382 -9.99 -16.51 10.51
CA GLY A 382 -10.46 -17.90 10.40
C GLY A 382 -11.79 -17.96 9.64
N LEU A 383 -11.81 -18.73 8.55
CA LEU A 383 -12.92 -18.80 7.60
C LEU A 383 -13.70 -20.11 7.62
N ASP A 384 -13.25 -21.12 8.38
CA ASP A 384 -13.96 -22.38 8.48
C ASP A 384 -15.20 -22.24 9.37
N THR A 385 -16.33 -22.01 8.71
CA THR A 385 -17.66 -21.94 9.34
C THR A 385 -18.38 -23.28 9.34
N GLY A 386 -17.75 -24.37 8.88
CA GLY A 386 -18.30 -25.71 8.96
C GLY A 386 -19.47 -25.99 8.01
N CYS A 387 -19.37 -25.54 6.76
CA CYS A 387 -20.41 -25.71 5.72
C CYS A 387 -20.96 -27.15 5.67
N VAL A 388 -20.07 -28.14 5.59
CA VAL A 388 -20.44 -29.56 5.48
C VAL A 388 -21.24 -30.11 6.66
N TYR A 389 -21.20 -29.42 7.81
CA TYR A 389 -21.94 -29.78 9.02
C TYR A 389 -23.31 -29.06 9.11
N GLY A 390 -23.81 -28.51 8.00
CA GLY A 390 -25.08 -27.79 7.95
C GLY A 390 -25.02 -26.34 8.41
N LYS A 391 -23.81 -25.77 8.57
CA LYS A 391 -23.64 -24.34 8.87
C LYS A 391 -23.52 -23.56 7.56
N SER A 392 -22.45 -22.81 7.34
CA SER A 392 -22.27 -21.99 6.15
C SER A 392 -20.88 -22.14 5.55
N LEU A 393 -20.77 -21.84 4.25
CA LEU A 393 -19.51 -21.55 3.58
C LEU A 393 -19.27 -20.05 3.63
N THR A 394 -18.06 -19.64 4.01
CA THR A 394 -17.71 -18.23 4.23
C THR A 394 -16.63 -17.76 3.28
N ALA A 395 -16.78 -16.54 2.79
CA ALA A 395 -15.76 -15.79 2.09
C ALA A 395 -15.44 -14.46 2.78
N TYR A 396 -14.21 -13.99 2.61
CA TYR A 396 -13.70 -12.72 3.12
C TYR A 396 -12.96 -11.95 2.02
N ILE A 397 -13.29 -10.67 1.84
CA ILE A 397 -12.63 -9.78 0.88
C ILE A 397 -11.54 -8.97 1.61
N LEU A 398 -10.29 -9.08 1.18
CA LEU A 398 -9.15 -8.49 1.87
C LEU A 398 -9.22 -6.96 1.95
N GLU A 399 -9.59 -6.34 0.84
CA GLU A 399 -9.53 -4.89 0.64
C GLU A 399 -10.64 -4.13 1.36
N THR A 400 -11.83 -4.75 1.49
CA THR A 400 -13.00 -4.13 2.13
C THR A 400 -13.27 -4.67 3.53
N GLY A 401 -12.79 -5.87 3.84
CA GLY A 401 -13.13 -6.58 5.07
C GLY A 401 -14.52 -7.21 5.06
N GLU A 402 -15.24 -7.13 3.94
CA GLU A 402 -16.57 -7.70 3.79
C GLU A 402 -16.56 -9.23 3.89
N ILE A 403 -17.62 -9.76 4.49
CA ILE A 403 -17.83 -11.19 4.70
C ILE A 403 -19.10 -11.60 3.98
N TYR A 404 -19.00 -12.66 3.19
CA TYR A 404 -20.12 -13.28 2.51
C TYR A 404 -20.28 -14.70 3.03
N THR A 405 -21.52 -15.08 3.32
CA THR A 405 -21.84 -16.44 3.75
C THR A 405 -22.92 -17.05 2.87
N GLN A 406 -22.80 -18.35 2.63
CA GLN A 406 -23.82 -19.17 2.00
C GLN A 406 -24.18 -20.30 2.95
N GLN A 407 -25.45 -20.37 3.34
CA GLN A 407 -25.96 -21.44 4.19
C GLN A 407 -25.92 -22.77 3.43
N ALA A 408 -25.55 -23.85 4.12
CA ALA A 408 -25.60 -25.20 3.58
C ALA A 408 -27.05 -25.61 3.30
N GLU A 409 -27.27 -26.30 2.18
CA GLU A 409 -28.59 -26.81 1.79
C GLU A 409 -29.11 -27.83 2.80
N GLU A 410 -28.20 -28.62 3.39
CA GLU A 410 -28.50 -29.68 4.34
C GLU A 410 -27.30 -30.00 5.25
N ILE A 411 -27.51 -30.87 6.24
CA ILE A 411 -26.42 -31.42 7.07
C ILE A 411 -25.81 -32.62 6.34
N TYR A 412 -24.71 -32.43 5.61
CA TYR A 412 -24.04 -33.52 4.89
C TYR A 412 -23.30 -34.50 5.82
N VAL A 413 -22.77 -34.00 6.95
CA VAL A 413 -22.12 -34.83 7.97
C VAL A 413 -22.64 -34.48 9.35
N ASN A 414 -23.22 -35.47 10.03
CA ASN A 414 -23.70 -35.29 11.40
C ASN A 414 -22.55 -35.27 12.41
N VAL A 415 -22.49 -34.24 13.25
CA VAL A 415 -21.43 -34.04 14.26
C VAL A 415 -21.57 -35.04 15.42
N TYR A 416 -22.79 -35.51 15.72
CA TYR A 416 -23.07 -36.39 16.86
C TYR A 416 -22.42 -37.78 16.79
N ASN A 417 -22.26 -38.37 15.61
CA ASN A 417 -21.61 -39.69 15.44
C ASN A 417 -20.10 -39.69 15.79
N LYS A 418 -19.48 -38.52 15.93
CA LYS A 418 -18.05 -38.40 16.27
C LYS A 418 -17.79 -38.37 17.78
N TYR A 419 -18.80 -38.00 18.58
CA TYR A 419 -18.69 -37.91 20.04
C TYR A 419 -19.12 -39.20 20.74
N GLU A 420 -20.11 -39.93 20.23
CA GLU A 420 -20.47 -41.26 20.78
C GLU A 420 -19.32 -42.27 20.63
N ASN A 421 -18.66 -42.29 19.46
CA ASN A 421 -17.49 -43.14 19.22
C ASN A 421 -16.25 -42.78 20.06
N LYS A 422 -16.23 -41.62 20.74
CA LYS A 422 -15.19 -41.25 21.70
C LYS A 422 -15.55 -41.61 23.14
N LYS A 423 -16.84 -41.72 23.48
CA LYS A 423 -17.31 -42.23 24.78
C LYS A 423 -17.24 -43.76 24.84
N SER A 424 -17.54 -44.47 23.76
CA SER A 424 -17.47 -45.94 23.70
C SER A 424 -16.04 -46.51 23.65
N LYS A 425 -15.02 -45.66 23.44
CA LYS A 425 -13.59 -46.04 23.55
C LYS A 425 -12.95 -45.63 24.89
N LYS A 426 -13.75 -45.14 25.83
CA LYS A 426 -13.34 -44.73 27.18
C LYS A 426 -14.10 -45.48 28.29
N LEU A 427 -14.83 -46.54 27.94
CA LEU A 427 -15.44 -47.48 28.87
C LEU A 427 -14.74 -48.83 28.74
#